data_AF-A0A1B3E548-F1
#
_entry.id   AF-A0A1B3E548-F1
#
_cell.length_a   1.000
_cell.length_b   1.000
_cell.length_c   1.000
_cell.angle_alpha   90.00
_cell.angle_beta   90.00
_cell.angle_gamma   90.00
#
_symmetry.space_group_name_H-M   'P 1'
#
loop_
_entity.id
_entity.type
_entity.pdbx_description
1 polymer ?
#
loop_
_entity_poly.entity_id
_entity_poly.type
_entity_poly.pdbx_seq_one_letter_code
_entity_poly.pdbx_strand_id
1 'polypeptide(L)'
;MDLRKKIIEDIDPISSRVEFSAKPIVLLCGGFVPEKANANDEEPATSSIRHRIVKRNTDYEIFRPEEIDNWQADGVFKNLMDFESDLASICSLIVIILESEGAIAELGAFSQLIDFKKKLAVIVSEEHAQKNSFINLGILRYITRDHETGVKRYPWNVKRPAEAHEDVITDMIEDIKEELDSQQKSQSLKVPSEPHLIAIIFELTKLFVALKESELIEAISSLGYDIKKDNLRRKLFLLERFRIVKKISYSDADFYAATTTHFHSVRFSLKSKEPFNPIRIRLDALNYYKENKSERNRARAIQNAKIGENL
;
A
#
# COMPACT_ATOMS: atom_id res chain seq x y z
N MET A 1 27.36 6.85 20.94
CA MET A 1 26.15 7.49 20.39
C MET A 1 25.53 6.50 19.41
N ASP A 2 24.21 6.29 19.48
CA ASP A 2 23.52 5.35 18.58
C ASP A 2 23.63 5.85 17.13
N LEU A 3 24.23 5.05 16.26
CA LEU A 3 24.46 5.38 14.85
C LEU A 3 23.17 5.78 14.15
N ARG A 4 22.05 5.13 14.49
CA ARG A 4 20.77 5.29 13.81
C ARG A 4 20.15 6.63 14.13
N LYS A 5 20.17 7.02 15.41
CA LYS A 5 19.68 8.32 15.88
C LYS A 5 20.41 9.46 15.18
N LYS A 6 21.75 9.37 15.10
CA LYS A 6 22.57 10.35 14.37
C LYS A 6 22.13 10.52 12.91
N ILE A 7 21.88 9.42 12.21
CA ILE A 7 21.47 9.45 10.80
C ILE A 7 20.06 10.05 10.66
N ILE A 8 19.11 9.58 11.49
CA ILE A 8 17.72 10.05 11.46
C ILE A 8 17.63 11.56 11.75
N GLU A 9 18.39 12.06 12.73
CA GLU A 9 18.43 13.47 13.08
C GLU A 9 18.96 14.36 11.93
N ASP A 10 19.83 13.83 11.07
CA ASP A 10 20.36 14.54 9.90
C ASP A 10 19.46 14.42 8.67
N ILE A 11 18.45 13.55 8.65
CA ILE A 11 17.49 13.49 7.53
C ILE A 11 16.71 14.80 7.44
N ASP A 12 16.58 15.33 6.23
CA ASP A 12 15.68 16.42 5.85
C ASP A 12 14.47 15.86 5.10
N PRO A 13 13.31 15.69 5.76
CA PRO A 13 12.11 15.18 5.11
C PRO A 13 11.62 16.07 3.97
N ILE A 14 11.87 17.39 4.02
CA ILE A 14 11.32 18.36 3.05
C ILE A 14 11.99 18.20 1.68
N SER A 15 13.30 17.95 1.67
CA SER A 15 14.06 17.68 0.44
C SER A 15 14.13 16.21 0.06
N SER A 16 13.53 15.31 0.87
CA SER A 16 13.43 13.88 0.57
C SER A 16 12.33 13.59 -0.46
N ARG A 17 12.43 12.46 -1.14
CA ARG A 17 11.48 12.05 -2.19
C ARG A 17 11.04 10.60 -2.02
N VAL A 18 9.80 10.32 -2.35
CA VAL A 18 9.27 8.96 -2.48
C VAL A 18 9.39 8.53 -3.94
N GLU A 19 9.88 7.33 -4.16
CA GLU A 19 9.98 6.66 -5.46
C GLU A 19 9.01 5.50 -5.49
N PHE A 20 8.13 5.49 -6.48
CA PHE A 20 7.09 4.48 -6.58
C PHE A 20 7.60 3.22 -7.27
N SER A 21 6.96 2.09 -6.94
CA SER A 21 7.35 0.77 -7.43
C SER A 21 7.00 0.65 -8.91
N ALA A 22 7.87 0.02 -9.69
CA ALA A 22 7.54 -0.37 -11.07
C ALA A 22 6.59 -1.58 -11.14
N LYS A 23 6.28 -2.20 -9.99
CA LYS A 23 5.26 -3.24 -9.84
C LYS A 23 4.10 -2.65 -9.02
N PRO A 24 3.17 -1.94 -9.65
CA PRO A 24 2.07 -1.31 -8.94
C PRO A 24 1.06 -2.36 -8.48
N ILE A 25 0.43 -2.08 -7.34
CA ILE A 25 -0.65 -2.88 -6.77
C ILE A 25 -1.94 -2.08 -6.93
N VAL A 26 -2.97 -2.67 -7.53
CA VAL A 26 -4.31 -2.09 -7.66
C VAL A 26 -5.21 -2.69 -6.60
N LEU A 27 -5.71 -1.88 -5.67
CA LEU A 27 -6.80 -2.29 -4.79
C LEU A 27 -8.10 -2.27 -5.59
N LEU A 28 -8.71 -3.43 -5.81
CA LEU A 28 -9.91 -3.58 -6.61
C LEU A 28 -11.14 -3.86 -5.74
N CYS A 29 -11.95 -2.83 -5.60
CA CYS A 29 -13.21 -2.79 -4.86
C CYS A 29 -14.40 -2.93 -5.82
N GLY A 30 -15.51 -3.54 -5.37
CA GLY A 30 -16.65 -3.76 -6.26
C GLY A 30 -17.61 -4.87 -5.82
N GLY A 31 -18.17 -5.56 -6.81
CA GLY A 31 -19.15 -6.64 -6.59
C GLY A 31 -18.52 -7.92 -6.04
N PHE A 32 -19.38 -8.85 -5.63
CA PHE A 32 -18.97 -10.14 -5.11
C PHE A 32 -18.14 -10.93 -6.14
N VAL A 33 -17.06 -11.55 -5.69
CA VAL A 33 -16.22 -12.47 -6.48
C VAL A 33 -16.32 -13.85 -5.84
N PRO A 34 -17.02 -14.81 -6.47
CA PRO A 34 -17.12 -16.17 -5.95
C PRO A 34 -15.76 -16.86 -6.02
N GLU A 35 -15.46 -17.64 -4.99
CA GLU A 35 -14.27 -18.49 -4.94
C GLU A 35 -14.68 -19.94 -5.15
N LYS A 36 -13.79 -20.72 -5.78
CA LYS A 36 -13.99 -22.15 -5.88
C LYS A 36 -13.77 -22.81 -4.52
N ALA A 37 -14.61 -23.79 -4.18
CA ALA A 37 -14.36 -24.60 -2.99
C ALA A 37 -13.11 -25.48 -3.17
N ASN A 38 -12.90 -26.02 -4.38
CA ASN A 38 -11.72 -26.80 -4.75
C ASN A 38 -11.18 -26.38 -6.12
N ALA A 39 -9.87 -26.59 -6.33
CA ALA A 39 -9.20 -26.22 -7.59
C ALA A 39 -9.80 -26.88 -8.84
N ASN A 40 -10.39 -28.08 -8.68
CA ASN A 40 -10.98 -28.86 -9.77
C ASN A 40 -12.46 -28.55 -10.02
N ASP A 41 -13.09 -27.68 -9.22
CA ASP A 41 -14.50 -27.34 -9.40
C ASP A 41 -14.68 -26.46 -10.66
N GLU A 42 -15.88 -26.55 -11.25
CA GLU A 42 -16.27 -25.69 -12.37
C GLU A 42 -16.18 -24.21 -12.00
N GLU A 43 -15.93 -23.36 -13.00
CA GLU A 43 -15.91 -21.92 -12.80
C GLU A 43 -17.30 -21.42 -12.38
N PRO A 44 -17.40 -20.69 -11.26
CA PRO A 44 -18.66 -20.09 -10.86
C PRO A 44 -19.17 -19.13 -11.94
N ALA A 45 -20.50 -19.05 -12.06
CA ALA A 45 -21.13 -18.08 -12.93
C ALA A 45 -20.67 -16.65 -12.63
N THR A 46 -20.62 -15.81 -13.66
CA THR A 46 -20.24 -14.41 -13.50
C THR A 46 -21.25 -13.70 -12.59
N SER A 47 -20.73 -13.10 -11.52
CA SER A 47 -21.48 -12.46 -10.44
C SER A 47 -21.36 -10.94 -10.45
N SER A 48 -20.31 -10.41 -11.06
CA SER A 48 -19.97 -8.98 -11.06
C SER A 48 -18.96 -8.66 -12.18
N ILE A 49 -18.80 -7.39 -12.52
CA ILE A 49 -17.71 -6.93 -13.39
C ILE A 49 -16.37 -7.10 -12.68
N ARG A 50 -16.29 -6.85 -11.36
CA ARG A 50 -15.09 -7.16 -10.57
C ARG A 50 -14.64 -8.60 -10.78
N HIS A 51 -15.56 -9.57 -10.71
CA HIS A 51 -15.28 -10.99 -10.94
C HIS A 51 -14.71 -11.26 -12.35
N ARG A 52 -15.13 -10.51 -13.37
CA ARG A 52 -14.55 -10.66 -14.72
C ARG A 52 -13.15 -10.05 -14.83
N ILE A 53 -12.90 -8.92 -14.16
CA ILE A 53 -11.60 -8.24 -14.20
C ILE A 53 -10.53 -9.06 -13.47
N VAL A 54 -10.81 -9.61 -12.29
CA VAL A 54 -9.82 -10.39 -11.51
C VAL A 54 -9.36 -11.67 -12.20
N LYS A 55 -10.12 -12.15 -13.20
CA LYS A 55 -9.79 -13.33 -14.01
C LYS A 55 -8.82 -13.02 -15.15
N ARG A 56 -8.43 -11.77 -15.33
CA ARG A 56 -7.62 -11.31 -16.46
C ARG A 56 -6.15 -11.28 -16.07
N ASN A 57 -5.31 -11.57 -17.04
CA ASN A 57 -3.87 -11.42 -16.87
C ASN A 57 -3.48 -9.97 -17.13
N THR A 58 -2.91 -9.32 -16.14
CA THR A 58 -2.51 -7.90 -16.18
C THR A 58 -1.02 -7.76 -15.87
N ASP A 59 -0.39 -6.69 -16.38
CA ASP A 59 1.02 -6.39 -16.09
C ASP A 59 1.22 -5.78 -14.68
N TYR A 60 0.12 -5.49 -13.98
CA TYR A 60 0.06 -5.00 -12.62
C TYR A 60 -0.64 -6.02 -11.72
N GLU A 61 -0.39 -5.93 -10.42
CA GLU A 61 -1.02 -6.81 -9.43
C GLU A 61 -2.41 -6.28 -9.08
N ILE A 62 -3.42 -7.14 -9.14
CA ILE A 62 -4.77 -6.84 -8.64
C ILE A 62 -4.90 -7.48 -7.27
N PHE A 63 -5.35 -6.69 -6.30
CA PHE A 63 -5.53 -7.11 -4.93
C PHE A 63 -6.95 -6.82 -4.48
N ARG A 64 -7.63 -7.80 -3.88
CA ARG A 64 -8.94 -7.62 -3.26
C ARG A 64 -8.80 -7.50 -1.74
N PRO A 65 -9.55 -6.60 -1.06
CA PRO A 65 -9.51 -6.51 0.40
C PRO A 65 -9.71 -7.84 1.12
N GLU A 66 -10.57 -8.70 0.56
CA GLU A 66 -10.95 -10.00 1.12
C GLU A 66 -9.80 -11.03 1.09
N GLU A 67 -8.70 -10.78 0.36
CA GLU A 67 -7.53 -11.67 0.34
C GLU A 67 -6.69 -11.59 1.61
N ILE A 68 -6.91 -10.58 2.46
CA ILE A 68 -6.31 -10.52 3.80
C ILE A 68 -7.32 -11.07 4.81
N ASP A 69 -7.24 -12.38 5.03
CA ASP A 69 -7.97 -13.02 6.11
C ASP A 69 -7.45 -12.59 7.48
N ASN A 70 -8.30 -12.76 8.50
CA ASN A 70 -7.93 -12.60 9.90
C ASN A 70 -7.37 -11.20 10.23
N TRP A 71 -7.81 -10.15 9.51
CA TRP A 71 -7.44 -8.77 9.83
C TRP A 71 -7.90 -8.34 11.24
N GLN A 72 -8.93 -8.98 11.79
CA GLN A 72 -9.39 -8.81 13.17
C GLN A 72 -8.59 -9.63 14.20
N ALA A 73 -7.80 -10.61 13.76
CA ALA A 73 -7.06 -11.46 14.69
C ALA A 73 -6.10 -10.61 15.52
N ASP A 74 -5.95 -11.01 16.79
CA ASP A 74 -5.15 -10.31 17.81
C ASP A 74 -5.57 -8.85 18.07
N GLY A 75 -6.75 -8.42 17.59
CA GLY A 75 -7.27 -7.07 17.78
C GLY A 75 -6.47 -5.98 17.08
N VAL A 76 -5.70 -6.33 16.04
CA VAL A 76 -4.85 -5.39 15.29
C VAL A 76 -5.70 -4.28 14.66
N PHE A 77 -6.80 -4.65 14.01
CA PHE A 77 -7.79 -3.71 13.48
C PHE A 77 -9.12 -3.87 14.22
N LYS A 78 -9.71 -2.73 14.58
CA LYS A 78 -10.98 -2.68 15.36
C LYS A 78 -12.21 -2.55 14.48
N ASN A 79 -12.05 -2.07 13.25
CA ASN A 79 -13.12 -1.86 12.27
C ASN A 79 -12.56 -1.97 10.85
N LEU A 80 -13.45 -2.22 9.90
CA LEU A 80 -13.09 -2.43 8.49
C LEU A 80 -12.59 -1.14 7.82
N MET A 81 -13.07 0.02 8.27
CA MET A 81 -12.69 1.33 7.70
C MET A 81 -11.20 1.63 7.91
N ASP A 82 -10.68 1.39 9.11
CA ASP A 82 -9.25 1.52 9.42
C ASP A 82 -8.42 0.52 8.60
N PHE A 83 -8.91 -0.72 8.49
CA PHE A 83 -8.25 -1.78 7.73
C PHE A 83 -8.12 -1.43 6.25
N GLU A 84 -9.22 -1.09 5.59
CA GLU A 84 -9.22 -0.78 4.17
C GLU A 84 -8.51 0.53 3.86
N SER A 85 -8.56 1.54 4.76
CA SER A 85 -7.78 2.77 4.59
C SER A 85 -6.27 2.53 4.69
N ASP A 86 -5.82 1.72 5.67
CA ASP A 86 -4.40 1.36 5.80
C ASP A 86 -3.96 0.47 4.61
N LEU A 87 -4.80 -0.46 4.16
CA LEU A 87 -4.58 -1.29 2.97
C LEU A 87 -4.46 -0.44 1.70
N ALA A 88 -5.44 0.44 1.49
CA ALA A 88 -5.45 1.37 0.38
C ALA A 88 -4.19 2.23 0.36
N SER A 89 -3.60 2.58 1.50
CA SER A 89 -2.34 3.35 1.57
C SER A 89 -1.12 2.60 1.02
N ILE A 90 -1.14 1.26 0.99
CA ILE A 90 -0.06 0.41 0.44
C ILE A 90 -0.14 0.33 -1.08
N CYS A 91 -1.34 0.32 -1.65
CA CYS A 91 -1.55 0.14 -3.07
C CYS A 91 -1.04 1.34 -3.89
N SER A 92 -0.97 1.22 -5.21
CA SER A 92 -0.62 2.31 -6.13
C SER A 92 -1.86 2.98 -6.72
N LEU A 93 -2.94 2.22 -6.90
CA LEU A 93 -4.24 2.70 -7.36
C LEU A 93 -5.37 2.05 -6.56
N ILE A 94 -6.46 2.79 -6.35
CA ILE A 94 -7.71 2.29 -5.78
C ILE A 94 -8.74 2.36 -6.91
N VAL A 95 -9.25 1.21 -7.34
CA VAL A 95 -10.28 1.10 -8.37
C VAL A 95 -11.57 0.64 -7.71
N ILE A 96 -12.62 1.44 -7.82
CA ILE A 96 -13.95 1.09 -7.31
C ILE A 96 -14.90 0.90 -8.48
N ILE A 97 -15.44 -0.31 -8.63
CA ILE A 97 -16.51 -0.60 -9.58
C ILE A 97 -17.84 -0.41 -8.86
N LEU A 98 -18.62 0.59 -9.27
CA LEU A 98 -19.90 0.92 -8.62
C LEU A 98 -21.02 -0.03 -9.01
N GLU A 99 -20.98 -1.21 -8.42
CA GLU A 99 -21.91 -2.32 -8.72
C GLU A 99 -22.49 -3.00 -7.46
N SER A 100 -22.14 -2.54 -6.25
CA SER A 100 -22.61 -3.09 -4.98
C SER A 100 -22.79 -2.02 -3.90
N GLU A 101 -23.52 -2.36 -2.83
CA GLU A 101 -23.69 -1.47 -1.66
C GLU A 101 -22.35 -1.17 -0.97
N GLY A 102 -21.49 -2.19 -0.86
CA GLY A 102 -20.12 -2.05 -0.35
C GLY A 102 -19.31 -1.05 -1.17
N ALA A 103 -19.34 -1.16 -2.50
CA ALA A 103 -18.65 -0.23 -3.40
C ALA A 103 -19.13 1.23 -3.26
N ILE A 104 -20.42 1.43 -2.97
CA ILE A 104 -20.96 2.77 -2.69
C ILE A 104 -20.42 3.31 -1.36
N ALA A 105 -20.33 2.46 -0.33
CA ALA A 105 -19.77 2.82 0.96
C ALA A 105 -18.27 3.14 0.87
N GLU A 106 -17.49 2.31 0.19
CA GLU A 106 -16.05 2.51 -0.10
C GLU A 106 -15.82 3.80 -0.89
N LEU A 107 -16.65 4.08 -1.92
CA LEU A 107 -16.60 5.35 -2.66
C LEU A 107 -16.79 6.53 -1.71
N GLY A 108 -17.78 6.46 -0.83
CA GLY A 108 -18.03 7.46 0.20
C GLY A 108 -16.81 7.65 1.11
N ALA A 109 -16.25 6.56 1.65
CA ALA A 109 -15.13 6.58 2.58
C ALA A 109 -13.84 7.13 1.93
N PHE A 110 -13.43 6.57 0.79
CA PHE A 110 -12.16 6.92 0.15
C PHE A 110 -12.18 8.29 -0.53
N SER A 111 -13.32 8.74 -1.06
CA SER A 111 -13.42 10.06 -1.70
C SER A 111 -13.14 11.24 -0.75
N GLN A 112 -13.30 11.03 0.56
CA GLN A 112 -13.02 12.06 1.56
C GLN A 112 -11.53 12.12 1.97
N LEU A 113 -10.74 11.10 1.63
CA LEU A 113 -9.34 11.02 2.03
C LEU A 113 -8.45 11.79 1.06
N ILE A 114 -7.81 12.86 1.56
CA ILE A 114 -6.98 13.78 0.76
C ILE A 114 -5.83 13.07 0.05
N ASP A 115 -5.22 12.07 0.70
CA ASP A 115 -4.13 11.26 0.15
C ASP A 115 -4.57 10.39 -1.04
N PHE A 116 -5.87 10.12 -1.20
CA PHE A 116 -6.40 9.19 -2.20
C PHE A 116 -6.98 9.88 -3.44
N LYS A 117 -7.14 11.21 -3.43
CA LYS A 117 -7.82 11.95 -4.52
C LYS A 117 -7.29 11.65 -5.92
N LYS A 118 -5.98 11.60 -6.09
CA LYS A 118 -5.30 11.32 -7.38
C LYS A 118 -4.97 9.83 -7.60
N LYS A 119 -5.47 8.99 -6.70
CA LYS A 119 -5.23 7.55 -6.67
C LYS A 119 -6.55 6.77 -6.79
N LEU A 120 -7.67 7.46 -6.75
CA LEU A 120 -9.00 6.89 -6.87
C LEU A 120 -9.46 6.96 -8.32
N ALA A 121 -9.72 5.79 -8.88
CA ALA A 121 -10.40 5.60 -10.15
C ALA A 121 -11.74 4.89 -9.91
N VAL A 122 -12.81 5.41 -10.50
CA VAL A 122 -14.17 4.92 -10.29
C VAL A 122 -14.76 4.49 -11.62
N ILE A 123 -15.18 3.24 -11.71
CA ILE A 123 -15.84 2.68 -12.89
C ILE A 123 -17.35 2.65 -12.61
N VAL A 124 -18.14 3.40 -13.38
CA VAL A 124 -19.60 3.52 -13.20
C VAL A 124 -20.38 3.16 -14.47
N SER A 125 -21.50 2.46 -14.33
CA SER A 125 -22.33 2.10 -15.50
C SER A 125 -22.96 3.36 -16.08
N GLU A 126 -23.10 3.42 -17.41
CA GLU A 126 -23.77 4.55 -18.06
C GLU A 126 -25.18 4.79 -17.51
N GLU A 127 -25.93 3.71 -17.24
CA GLU A 127 -27.25 3.78 -16.61
C GLU A 127 -27.19 4.52 -15.28
N HIS A 128 -26.17 4.27 -14.45
CA HIS A 128 -26.01 4.95 -13.17
C HIS A 128 -25.49 6.37 -13.35
N ALA A 129 -24.55 6.58 -14.27
CA ALA A 129 -23.95 7.89 -14.54
C ALA A 129 -24.95 8.94 -15.06
N GLN A 130 -26.02 8.50 -15.74
CA GLN A 130 -27.08 9.39 -16.26
C GLN A 130 -28.12 9.80 -15.21
N LYS A 131 -28.14 9.16 -14.03
CA LYS A 131 -29.13 9.47 -12.98
C LYS A 131 -28.81 10.80 -12.29
N ASN A 132 -29.85 11.57 -11.99
CA ASN A 132 -29.71 12.71 -11.09
C ASN A 132 -29.62 12.21 -9.63
N SER A 133 -28.40 12.03 -9.12
CA SER A 133 -28.15 11.41 -7.81
C SER A 133 -27.05 12.14 -7.04
N PHE A 134 -27.03 11.96 -5.71
CA PHE A 134 -25.95 12.47 -4.86
C PHE A 134 -24.58 11.88 -5.23
N ILE A 135 -24.55 10.61 -5.67
CA ILE A 135 -23.32 9.97 -6.15
C ILE A 135 -22.76 10.76 -7.34
N ASN A 136 -23.58 11.04 -8.35
CA ASN A 136 -23.15 11.71 -9.57
C ASN A 136 -22.87 13.21 -9.36
N LEU A 137 -23.80 13.93 -8.72
CA LEU A 137 -23.69 15.38 -8.53
C LEU A 137 -22.72 15.78 -7.42
N GLY A 138 -22.50 14.90 -6.44
CA GLY A 138 -21.61 15.11 -5.32
C GLY A 138 -20.27 14.42 -5.55
N ILE A 139 -20.20 13.14 -5.22
CA ILE A 139 -18.93 12.41 -5.08
C ILE A 139 -18.17 12.30 -6.40
N LEU A 140 -18.81 11.87 -7.49
CA LEU A 140 -18.13 11.71 -8.77
C LEU A 140 -17.64 13.06 -9.33
N ARG A 141 -18.45 14.13 -9.24
CA ARG A 141 -18.01 15.48 -9.60
C ARG A 141 -16.85 15.98 -8.74
N TYR A 142 -16.85 15.67 -7.45
CA TYR A 142 -15.76 16.02 -6.54
C TYR A 142 -14.45 15.34 -6.95
N ILE A 143 -14.50 14.05 -7.31
CA ILE A 143 -13.35 13.29 -7.82
C ILE A 143 -12.88 13.89 -9.15
N THR A 144 -13.77 14.03 -10.14
CA THR A 144 -13.42 14.55 -11.48
C THR A 144 -12.80 15.96 -11.43
N ARG A 145 -13.21 16.80 -10.47
CA ARG A 145 -12.62 18.14 -10.29
C ARG A 145 -11.13 18.09 -9.97
N ASP A 146 -10.72 17.18 -9.08
CA ASP A 146 -9.35 17.08 -8.58
C ASP A 146 -8.51 16.05 -9.37
N HIS A 147 -9.19 15.17 -10.10
CA HIS A 147 -8.64 14.09 -10.90
C HIS A 147 -9.54 13.83 -12.13
N GLU A 148 -9.24 14.51 -13.24
CA GLU A 148 -10.09 14.54 -14.44
C GLU A 148 -10.40 13.14 -15.01
N THR A 149 -9.41 12.25 -15.02
CA THR A 149 -9.53 10.85 -15.51
C THR A 149 -10.06 9.87 -14.46
N GLY A 150 -10.29 10.31 -13.22
CA GLY A 150 -10.64 9.45 -12.09
C GLY A 150 -12.05 8.85 -12.12
N VAL A 151 -12.87 9.15 -13.13
CA VAL A 151 -14.20 8.55 -13.31
C VAL A 151 -14.36 8.06 -14.74
N LYS A 152 -14.50 6.75 -14.90
CA LYS A 152 -14.69 6.05 -16.19
C LYS A 152 -16.11 5.52 -16.29
N ARG A 153 -16.72 5.62 -17.47
CA ARG A 153 -18.13 5.26 -17.72
C ARG A 153 -18.20 4.25 -18.84
N TYR A 154 -18.95 3.16 -18.65
CA TYR A 154 -19.10 2.14 -19.68
C TYR A 154 -20.55 1.62 -19.80
N PRO A 155 -20.92 1.09 -20.98
CA PRO A 155 -22.25 0.53 -21.20
C PRO A 155 -22.33 -0.92 -20.66
N TRP A 156 -22.65 -1.08 -19.37
CA TRP A 156 -23.02 -2.38 -18.82
C TRP A 156 -24.25 -2.31 -17.92
N ASN A 157 -24.89 -3.46 -17.73
CA ASN A 157 -25.99 -3.63 -16.78
C ASN A 157 -25.47 -4.23 -15.47
N VAL A 158 -25.53 -3.47 -14.39
CA VAL A 158 -25.07 -3.91 -13.05
C VAL A 158 -25.77 -5.18 -12.58
N LYS A 159 -27.04 -5.39 -12.96
CA LYS A 159 -27.80 -6.60 -12.60
C LYS A 159 -27.49 -7.80 -13.49
N ARG A 160 -26.85 -7.59 -14.64
CA ARG A 160 -26.55 -8.62 -15.64
C ARG A 160 -25.09 -8.48 -16.12
N PRO A 161 -24.11 -8.65 -15.21
CA PRO A 161 -22.69 -8.44 -15.53
C PRO A 161 -22.13 -9.41 -16.57
N ALA A 162 -22.74 -10.59 -16.70
CA ALA A 162 -22.41 -11.58 -17.73
C ALA A 162 -22.73 -11.12 -19.15
N GLU A 163 -23.68 -10.19 -19.33
CA GLU A 163 -24.08 -9.67 -20.64
C GLU A 163 -23.15 -8.57 -21.16
N ALA A 164 -22.25 -8.03 -20.33
CA ALA A 164 -21.35 -6.97 -20.77
C ALA A 164 -20.38 -7.49 -21.85
N HIS A 165 -20.19 -6.71 -22.91
CA HIS A 165 -19.32 -7.11 -24.02
C HIS A 165 -17.87 -7.30 -23.54
N GLU A 166 -17.12 -8.21 -24.18
CA GLU A 166 -15.71 -8.45 -23.82
C GLU A 166 -14.85 -7.20 -24.01
N ASP A 167 -15.08 -6.43 -25.09
CA ASP A 167 -14.37 -5.17 -25.35
C ASP A 167 -14.50 -4.19 -24.18
N VAL A 168 -15.68 -4.11 -23.54
CA VAL A 168 -15.88 -3.24 -22.36
C VAL A 168 -14.96 -3.65 -21.20
N ILE A 169 -14.73 -4.95 -21.01
CA ILE A 169 -13.82 -5.43 -19.96
C ILE A 169 -12.37 -5.14 -20.32
N THR A 170 -12.01 -5.28 -21.60
CA THR A 170 -10.68 -4.95 -22.11
C THR A 170 -10.40 -3.46 -21.93
N ASP A 171 -11.32 -2.59 -22.34
CA ASP A 171 -11.21 -1.14 -22.20
C ASP A 171 -11.07 -0.72 -20.72
N MET A 172 -11.78 -1.39 -19.79
CA MET A 172 -11.62 -1.14 -18.35
C MET A 172 -10.22 -1.45 -17.84
N ILE A 173 -9.61 -2.53 -18.33
CA ILE A 173 -8.24 -2.95 -17.94
C ILE A 173 -7.20 -2.01 -18.53
N GLU A 174 -7.39 -1.62 -19.78
CA GLU A 174 -6.54 -0.64 -20.45
C GLU A 174 -6.61 0.71 -19.74
N ASP A 175 -7.80 1.20 -19.39
CA ASP A 175 -7.97 2.43 -18.63
C ASP A 175 -7.33 2.39 -17.23
N ILE A 176 -7.39 1.26 -16.53
CA ILE A 176 -6.69 1.07 -15.26
C ILE A 176 -5.17 1.15 -15.46
N LYS A 177 -4.66 0.55 -16.55
CA LYS A 177 -3.24 0.61 -16.90
C LYS A 177 -2.81 2.02 -17.26
N GLU A 178 -3.57 2.74 -18.06
CA GLU A 178 -3.30 4.13 -18.42
C GLU A 178 -3.27 5.02 -17.17
N GLU A 179 -4.20 4.80 -16.24
CA GLU A 179 -4.24 5.53 -14.98
C GLU A 179 -2.96 5.29 -14.17
N LEU A 180 -2.50 4.04 -14.05
CA LEU A 180 -1.22 3.69 -13.42
C LEU A 180 -0.02 4.35 -14.13
N ASP A 181 0.03 4.28 -15.46
CA ASP A 181 1.13 4.80 -16.27
C ASP A 181 1.20 6.34 -16.25
N SER A 182 0.06 7.00 -16.02
CA SER A 182 -0.04 8.45 -15.87
C SER A 182 0.50 8.95 -14.52
N GLN A 183 0.65 8.07 -13.53
CA GLN A 183 1.14 8.45 -12.21
C GLN A 183 2.60 8.89 -12.25
N GLN A 184 2.93 9.87 -11.41
CA GLN A 184 4.32 10.30 -11.26
C GLN A 184 5.16 9.17 -10.68
N LYS A 185 6.31 8.88 -11.29
CA LYS A 185 7.27 7.86 -10.78
C LYS A 185 7.90 8.24 -9.44
N SER A 186 7.88 9.53 -9.10
CA SER A 186 8.34 10.01 -7.80
C SER A 186 7.62 11.28 -7.40
N GLN A 187 7.52 11.54 -6.10
CA GLN A 187 7.04 12.81 -5.57
C GLN A 187 7.88 13.26 -4.38
N SER A 188 7.80 14.56 -4.05
CA SER A 188 8.39 15.06 -2.81
C SER A 188 7.72 14.39 -1.61
N LEU A 189 8.51 14.05 -0.60
CA LEU A 189 7.99 13.47 0.62
C LEU A 189 7.09 14.49 1.33
N LYS A 190 5.85 14.08 1.56
CA LYS A 190 4.84 14.85 2.32
C LYS A 190 4.75 14.27 3.71
N VAL A 191 4.76 15.14 4.71
CA VAL A 191 4.60 14.80 6.13
C VAL A 191 3.52 15.74 6.71
N PRO A 192 2.41 15.22 7.26
CA PRO A 192 2.01 13.80 7.27
C PRO A 192 1.41 13.35 5.92
N SER A 193 1.59 12.07 5.58
CA SER A 193 0.86 11.37 4.52
C SER A 193 0.91 9.86 4.78
N GLU A 194 -0.24 9.19 4.78
CA GLU A 194 -0.32 7.76 5.14
C GLU A 194 0.41 6.84 4.14
N PRO A 195 0.26 7.02 2.81
CA PRO A 195 1.04 6.25 1.83
C PRO A 195 2.55 6.47 1.96
N HIS A 196 2.99 7.68 2.28
CA HIS A 196 4.41 7.97 2.46
C HIS A 196 4.98 7.36 3.74
N LEU A 197 4.19 7.31 4.79
CA LEU A 197 4.57 6.64 6.03
C LEU A 197 4.84 5.15 5.81
N ILE A 198 4.04 4.47 4.99
CA ILE A 198 4.29 3.06 4.59
C ILE A 198 5.66 2.94 3.91
N ALA A 199 5.99 3.82 2.95
CA ALA A 199 7.29 3.82 2.28
C ALA A 199 8.45 4.12 3.26
N ILE A 200 8.25 5.04 4.21
CA ILE A 200 9.23 5.36 5.27
C ILE A 200 9.49 4.13 6.14
N ILE A 201 8.44 3.42 6.60
CA ILE A 201 8.60 2.22 7.44
C ILE A 201 9.47 1.19 6.71
N PHE A 202 9.15 0.93 5.44
CA PHE A 202 9.95 0.01 4.62
C PHE A 202 11.40 0.49 4.47
N GLU A 203 11.62 1.76 4.09
CA GLU A 203 12.97 2.28 3.88
C GLU A 203 13.81 2.27 5.17
N LEU A 204 13.23 2.61 6.32
CA LEU A 204 13.92 2.56 7.61
C LEU A 204 14.35 1.12 7.96
N THR A 205 13.46 0.13 7.78
CA THR A 205 13.81 -1.28 8.02
C THR A 205 14.88 -1.79 7.04
N LYS A 206 14.96 -1.21 5.83
CA LYS A 206 16.00 -1.51 4.85
C LYS A 206 17.34 -0.85 5.20
N LEU A 207 17.34 0.42 5.55
CA LEU A 207 18.55 1.18 5.92
C LEU A 207 19.22 0.61 7.16
N PHE A 208 18.43 0.31 8.18
CA PHE A 208 18.93 -0.15 9.46
C PHE A 208 18.87 -1.67 9.64
N VAL A 209 18.56 -2.41 8.57
CA VAL A 209 18.52 -3.88 8.45
C VAL A 209 17.44 -4.57 9.28
N ALA A 210 17.33 -4.24 10.56
CA ALA A 210 16.33 -4.74 11.48
C ALA A 210 16.10 -3.69 12.58
N LEU A 211 14.85 -3.33 12.85
CA LEU A 211 14.48 -2.35 13.87
C LEU A 211 13.45 -2.92 14.85
N LYS A 212 13.54 -2.52 16.12
CA LYS A 212 12.47 -2.76 17.09
C LYS A 212 11.29 -1.83 16.82
N GLU A 213 10.12 -2.21 17.32
CA GLU A 213 8.91 -1.38 17.23
C GLU A 213 9.11 0.01 17.86
N SER A 214 9.75 0.09 19.04
CA SER A 214 10.06 1.36 19.70
C SER A 214 11.00 2.25 18.90
N GLU A 215 11.96 1.64 18.19
CA GLU A 215 12.94 2.36 17.37
C GLU A 215 12.31 2.90 16.09
N LEU A 216 11.36 2.17 15.51
CA LEU A 216 10.54 2.67 14.41
C LEU A 216 9.69 3.86 14.84
N ILE A 217 9.02 3.79 15.99
CA ILE A 217 8.23 4.91 16.53
C ILE A 217 9.12 6.14 16.74
N GLU A 218 10.27 5.99 17.40
CA GLU A 218 11.23 7.08 17.61
C GLU A 218 11.71 7.69 16.29
N ALA A 219 12.04 6.85 15.30
CA ALA A 219 12.53 7.29 14.00
C ALA A 219 11.45 8.06 13.22
N ILE A 220 10.25 7.49 13.13
CA ILE A 220 9.10 8.09 12.44
C ILE A 220 8.70 9.42 13.09
N SER A 221 8.73 9.47 14.43
CA SER A 221 8.45 10.70 15.19
C SER A 221 9.48 11.80 14.90
N SER A 222 10.76 11.42 14.78
CA SER A 222 11.83 12.36 14.43
C SER A 222 11.70 12.91 13.01
N LEU A 223 10.99 12.21 12.13
CA LEU A 223 10.68 12.67 10.76
C LEU A 223 9.42 13.55 10.68
N GLY A 224 8.75 13.81 11.81
CA GLY A 224 7.61 14.74 11.90
C GLY A 224 6.22 14.08 11.91
N TYR A 225 6.13 12.76 12.12
CA TYR A 225 4.86 12.06 12.25
C TYR A 225 4.49 11.84 13.73
N ASP A 226 3.23 12.03 14.09
CA ASP A 226 2.70 11.55 15.38
C ASP A 226 2.11 10.15 15.21
N ILE A 227 2.89 9.11 15.53
CA ILE A 227 2.46 7.71 15.36
C ILE A 227 2.31 7.00 16.71
N LYS A 228 1.14 6.40 16.90
CA LYS A 228 0.87 5.53 18.06
C LYS A 228 1.25 4.09 17.77
N LYS A 229 1.54 3.34 18.84
CA LYS A 229 1.87 1.92 18.81
C LYS A 229 0.91 1.08 17.97
N ASP A 230 -0.39 1.22 18.21
CA ASP A 230 -1.42 0.46 17.50
C ASP A 230 -1.47 0.79 16.00
N ASN A 231 -1.24 2.06 15.65
CA ASN A 231 -1.19 2.49 14.25
C ASN A 231 0.04 1.88 13.53
N LEU A 232 1.22 1.92 14.15
CA LEU A 232 2.40 1.25 13.59
C LEU A 232 2.18 -0.26 13.40
N ARG A 233 1.57 -0.93 14.39
CA ARG A 233 1.29 -2.37 14.33
C ARG A 233 0.38 -2.77 13.18
N ARG A 234 -0.66 -1.97 12.90
CA ARG A 234 -1.54 -2.15 11.74
C ARG A 234 -0.77 -2.09 10.42
N LYS A 235 0.12 -1.10 10.29
CA LYS A 235 0.96 -0.94 9.10
C LYS A 235 1.93 -2.09 8.94
N LEU A 236 2.59 -2.51 10.02
CA LEU A 236 3.50 -3.66 10.01
C LEU A 236 2.76 -4.96 9.68
N PHE A 237 1.57 -5.18 10.24
CA PHE A 237 0.73 -6.33 9.91
C PHE A 237 0.47 -6.42 8.40
N LEU A 238 0.03 -5.33 7.78
CA LEU A 238 -0.23 -5.33 6.33
C LEU A 238 1.06 -5.52 5.54
N LEU A 239 2.15 -4.82 5.89
CA LEU A 239 3.45 -4.99 5.23
C LEU A 239 3.98 -6.44 5.32
N GLU A 240 3.66 -7.17 6.39
CA GLU A 240 3.97 -8.60 6.52
C GLU A 240 3.11 -9.46 5.59
N ARG A 241 1.82 -9.14 5.43
CA ARG A 241 0.91 -9.84 4.50
C ARG A 241 1.33 -9.68 3.04
N PHE A 242 1.78 -8.49 2.66
CA PHE A 242 2.40 -8.22 1.36
C PHE A 242 3.84 -8.73 1.24
N ARG A 243 4.38 -9.36 2.30
CA ARG A 243 5.78 -9.84 2.36
C ARG A 243 6.79 -8.74 2.04
N ILE A 244 6.48 -7.49 2.35
CA ILE A 244 7.37 -6.31 2.18
C ILE A 244 8.31 -6.20 3.38
N VAL A 245 7.77 -6.46 4.58
CA VAL A 245 8.50 -6.56 5.84
C VAL A 245 8.29 -7.96 6.40
N LYS A 246 9.23 -8.45 7.21
CA LYS A 246 9.05 -9.65 8.02
C LYS A 246 9.47 -9.38 9.46
N LYS A 247 8.72 -9.94 10.41
CA LYS A 247 9.16 -10.03 11.80
C LYS A 247 10.22 -11.12 11.96
N ILE A 248 11.30 -10.80 12.66
CA ILE A 248 12.37 -11.73 13.05
C ILE A 248 12.59 -11.64 14.55
N SER A 249 12.92 -12.77 15.17
CA SER A 249 13.05 -12.85 16.62
C SER A 249 14.32 -13.59 17.01
N TYR A 250 14.88 -13.21 18.14
CA TYR A 250 15.94 -13.97 18.80
C TYR A 250 15.85 -13.74 20.30
N SER A 251 15.87 -14.83 21.07
CA SER A 251 15.54 -14.80 22.51
C SER A 251 14.14 -14.21 22.71
N ASP A 252 14.02 -13.20 23.56
CA ASP A 252 12.86 -12.43 23.97
C ASP A 252 12.69 -11.13 23.16
N ALA A 253 13.52 -10.92 22.13
CA ALA A 253 13.53 -9.69 21.34
C ALA A 253 12.99 -9.92 19.92
N ASP A 254 12.10 -9.01 19.52
CA ASP A 254 11.49 -8.94 18.19
C ASP A 254 12.00 -7.74 17.39
N PHE A 255 12.19 -7.94 16.10
CA PHE A 255 12.62 -6.93 15.15
C PHE A 255 11.85 -7.05 13.84
N TYR A 256 11.77 -5.95 13.09
CA TYR A 256 11.18 -5.87 11.76
C TYR A 256 12.26 -5.58 10.73
N ALA A 257 12.28 -6.36 9.66
CA ALA A 257 13.27 -6.25 8.60
C ALA A 257 12.61 -6.27 7.22
N ALA A 258 13.13 -5.45 6.31
CA ALA A 258 12.71 -5.45 4.91
C ALA A 258 13.04 -6.79 4.24
N THR A 259 12.15 -7.24 3.35
CA THR A 259 12.40 -8.38 2.47
C THR A 259 13.03 -7.91 1.14
N THR A 260 13.13 -8.80 0.15
CA THR A 260 13.56 -8.48 -1.22
C THR A 260 12.41 -8.08 -2.14
N THR A 261 11.19 -7.98 -1.62
CA THR A 261 10.00 -7.56 -2.37
C THR A 261 10.21 -6.13 -2.86
N HIS A 262 9.91 -5.90 -4.15
CA HIS A 262 9.99 -4.55 -4.72
C HIS A 262 8.78 -3.75 -4.23
N PHE A 263 9.05 -2.58 -3.65
CA PHE A 263 8.02 -1.71 -3.10
C PHE A 263 8.45 -0.24 -3.22
N HIS A 264 7.58 0.67 -2.82
CA HIS A 264 7.91 2.10 -2.74
C HIS A 264 9.13 2.32 -1.85
N SER A 265 10.07 3.14 -2.31
CA SER A 265 11.29 3.50 -1.56
C SER A 265 11.34 4.99 -1.26
N VAL A 266 12.16 5.36 -0.28
CA VAL A 266 12.38 6.76 0.06
C VAL A 266 13.83 7.12 -0.19
N ARG A 267 14.03 8.10 -1.08
CA ARG A 267 15.34 8.75 -1.26
C ARG A 267 15.44 9.88 -0.25
N PHE A 268 16.09 9.61 0.87
CA PHE A 268 16.34 10.62 1.89
C PHE A 268 17.40 11.62 1.43
N SER A 269 17.19 12.87 1.83
CA SER A 269 18.16 13.95 1.73
C SER A 269 18.63 14.32 3.13
N LEU A 270 19.83 14.88 3.26
CA LEU A 270 20.43 15.24 4.55
C LEU A 270 20.48 16.77 4.75
N LYS A 271 20.29 17.22 5.99
CA LYS A 271 20.44 18.63 6.41
C LYS A 271 21.88 19.10 6.23
N SER A 272 22.85 18.20 6.48
CA SER A 272 24.27 18.42 6.20
C SER A 272 24.58 18.66 4.72
N LYS A 273 23.65 18.33 3.81
CA LYS A 273 23.79 18.36 2.34
C LYS A 273 24.84 17.40 1.79
N GLU A 274 25.38 16.52 2.62
CA GLU A 274 26.23 15.42 2.18
C GLU A 274 25.42 14.41 1.34
N PRO A 275 26.06 13.71 0.39
CA PRO A 275 25.38 12.68 -0.39
C PRO A 275 24.83 11.55 0.50
N PHE A 276 23.53 11.26 0.38
CA PHE A 276 22.92 10.14 1.09
C PHE A 276 23.36 8.81 0.46
N ASN A 277 24.09 7.99 1.23
CA ASN A 277 24.59 6.69 0.77
C ASN A 277 23.93 5.53 1.56
N PRO A 278 22.83 4.93 1.06
CA PRO A 278 22.09 3.90 1.77
C PRO A 278 22.91 2.61 1.97
N ILE A 279 23.79 2.26 1.02
CA ILE A 279 24.64 1.07 1.12
C ILE A 279 25.62 1.21 2.27
N ARG A 280 26.28 2.37 2.35
CA ARG A 280 27.20 2.68 3.45
C ARG A 280 26.50 2.65 4.79
N ILE A 281 25.34 3.31 4.91
CA ILE A 281 24.54 3.32 6.14
C ILE A 281 24.20 1.89 6.57
N ARG A 282 23.78 1.05 5.63
CA ARG A 282 23.44 -0.35 5.89
C ARG A 282 24.64 -1.16 6.37
N LEU A 283 25.82 -0.99 5.76
CA LEU A 283 27.06 -1.62 6.19
C LEU A 283 27.49 -1.16 7.59
N ASP A 284 27.44 0.16 7.83
CA ASP A 284 27.77 0.75 9.13
C ASP A 284 26.82 0.22 10.23
N ALA A 285 25.53 0.06 9.94
CA ALA A 285 24.56 -0.55 10.84
C ALA A 285 24.89 -2.02 11.15
N LEU A 286 25.22 -2.83 10.14
CA LEU A 286 25.63 -4.23 10.34
C LEU A 286 26.88 -4.35 11.21
N ASN A 287 27.89 -3.51 10.96
CA ASN A 287 29.13 -3.50 11.75
C ASN A 287 28.83 -3.06 13.19
N TYR A 288 28.06 -1.99 13.37
CA TYR A 288 27.61 -1.52 14.67
C TYR A 288 26.91 -2.65 15.46
N TYR A 289 26.00 -3.43 14.86
CA TYR A 289 25.31 -4.51 15.55
C TYR A 289 26.22 -5.69 15.91
N LYS A 290 27.25 -5.98 15.10
CA LYS A 290 28.22 -7.05 15.36
C LYS A 290 29.18 -6.69 16.49
N GLU A 291 29.62 -5.44 16.53
CA GLU A 291 30.64 -4.97 17.49
C GLU A 291 30.05 -4.62 18.87
N ASN A 292 28.79 -4.18 18.92
CA ASN A 292 28.15 -3.75 20.17
C ASN A 292 27.42 -4.90 20.87
N LYS A 293 27.91 -5.30 22.04
CA LYS A 293 27.33 -6.41 22.84
C LYS A 293 25.85 -6.22 23.19
N SER A 294 25.37 -4.98 23.34
CA SER A 294 23.95 -4.68 23.58
C SER A 294 23.05 -5.07 22.40
N GLU A 295 23.60 -5.14 21.19
CA GLU A 295 22.91 -5.47 19.95
C GLU A 295 23.03 -6.96 19.57
N ARG A 296 23.59 -7.80 20.45
CA ARG A 296 23.83 -9.23 20.19
C ARG A 296 22.57 -9.98 19.71
N ASN A 297 21.40 -9.69 20.29
CA ASN A 297 20.15 -10.36 19.91
C ASN A 297 19.75 -9.97 18.49
N ARG A 298 19.91 -8.69 18.11
CA ARG A 298 19.64 -8.21 16.75
C ARG A 298 20.60 -8.85 15.76
N ALA A 299 21.90 -8.87 16.06
CA ALA A 299 22.90 -9.50 15.20
C ALA A 299 22.61 -10.99 14.95
N ARG A 300 22.20 -11.73 15.99
CA ARG A 300 21.79 -13.14 15.87
C ARG A 300 20.47 -13.32 15.11
N ALA A 301 19.49 -12.46 15.32
CA ALA A 301 18.24 -12.48 14.56
C ALA A 301 18.49 -12.26 13.06
N ILE A 302 19.31 -11.27 12.71
CA ILE A 302 19.72 -10.96 11.33
C ILE A 302 20.44 -12.16 10.69
N GLN A 303 21.40 -12.75 11.43
CA GLN A 303 22.16 -13.93 10.97
C GLN A 303 21.24 -15.14 10.74
N ASN A 304 20.40 -15.49 11.70
CA ASN A 304 19.50 -16.64 11.59
C ASN A 304 18.48 -16.46 10.44
N ALA A 305 18.01 -15.24 10.24
CA ALA A 305 17.07 -14.91 9.17
C ALA A 305 17.73 -14.62 7.81
N LYS A 306 19.06 -14.80 7.71
CA LYS A 306 19.88 -14.62 6.50
C LYS A 306 19.69 -13.26 5.83
N ILE A 307 19.52 -12.21 6.62
CA ILE A 307 19.24 -10.87 6.09
C ILE A 307 20.56 -10.18 5.73
N GLY A 308 20.72 -9.83 4.45
CA GLY A 308 21.92 -9.14 3.96
C GLY A 308 23.05 -10.07 3.52
N GLU A 309 22.81 -11.37 3.31
CA GLU A 309 23.79 -12.31 2.74
C GLU A 309 24.08 -12.07 1.24
N ASN A 310 23.27 -11.25 0.55
CA ASN A 310 23.40 -10.93 -0.89
C ASN A 310 23.92 -9.49 -1.14
N LEU A 311 24.78 -8.95 -0.25
CA LEU A 311 25.47 -7.68 -0.50
C LEU A 311 26.79 -7.91 -1.24
#